data_AF-A0A956DFY7-F1
#
_entry.id   AF-A0A956DFY7-F1
#
_cell.length_a   1.000
_cell.length_b   1.000
_cell.length_c   1.000
_cell.angle_alpha   90.00
_cell.angle_beta   90.00
_cell.angle_gamma   90.00
#
_symmetry.space_group_name_H-M   'P 1'
#
loop_
_entity.id
_entity.type
_entity.pdbx_description
1 polymer ?
#
loop_
_entity_poly.entity_id
_entity_poly.type
_entity_poly.pdbx_seq_one_letter_code
_entity_poly.pdbx_strand_id
1 'polypeptide(L)'
;IGEHGVEALTSSRTHANVVKLGGSLAAIRSGLTECPRAVTIGGVVGDVELSDPSGFSPKAAEGVRIEELFVETADGKTVHTRLCLPPGDGPHPTVLWIHGGPISHFGDVWHWRWNPLVLLDAGFAVALPNARGSTGYGYDYAAEVWADWGGRCYDDLMRVTDALEARADVGKIAAMGGSFGGYMT
;
A
#
# COMPACT_ATOMS: atom_id res chain seq x y z
N ILE A 1 5.81 -17.14 -31.47
CA ILE A 1 6.52 -16.29 -30.49
C ILE A 1 6.97 -17.26 -29.41
N GLY A 2 8.28 -17.50 -29.25
CA GLY A 2 8.76 -18.53 -28.33
C GLY A 2 8.26 -18.27 -26.90
N GLU A 3 8.02 -19.33 -26.13
CA GLU A 3 7.77 -19.22 -24.70
C GLU A 3 9.03 -18.65 -24.02
N HIS A 4 9.07 -17.33 -23.89
CA HIS A 4 10.03 -16.69 -23.02
C HIS A 4 9.47 -16.81 -21.60
N GLY A 5 10.11 -17.62 -20.77
CA GLY A 5 9.78 -17.70 -19.35
C GLY A 5 9.97 -16.35 -18.66
N VAL A 6 9.09 -16.02 -17.72
CA VAL A 6 9.21 -14.85 -16.85
C VAL A 6 9.80 -15.33 -15.53
N GLU A 7 10.94 -14.76 -15.14
CA GLU A 7 11.61 -15.04 -13.86
C GLU A 7 11.56 -13.78 -12.98
N ALA A 8 11.19 -13.96 -11.71
CA ALA A 8 11.26 -12.89 -10.72
C ALA A 8 12.71 -12.71 -10.25
N LEU A 9 13.25 -11.51 -10.39
CA LEU A 9 14.61 -11.18 -9.94
C LEU A 9 14.66 -10.69 -8.49
N THR A 10 13.51 -10.32 -7.93
CA THR A 10 13.36 -9.82 -6.56
C THR A 10 12.11 -10.45 -5.92
N SER A 11 12.10 -10.58 -4.60
CA SER A 11 11.03 -11.27 -3.85
C SER A 11 10.36 -10.42 -2.78
N SER A 12 10.82 -9.19 -2.57
CA SER A 12 10.28 -8.26 -1.58
C SER A 12 10.52 -6.82 -2.01
N ARG A 13 9.75 -5.89 -1.42
CA ARG A 13 9.80 -4.46 -1.68
C ARG A 13 9.45 -4.07 -3.12
N THR A 14 9.30 -2.78 -3.35
CA THR A 14 9.04 -2.21 -4.67
C THR A 14 10.34 -1.72 -5.30
N HIS A 15 10.63 -2.15 -6.52
CA HIS A 15 11.73 -1.67 -7.35
C HIS A 15 11.20 -0.81 -8.49
N ALA A 16 11.57 0.46 -8.51
CA ALA A 16 11.18 1.43 -9.53
C ALA A 16 12.42 1.98 -10.26
N ASN A 17 12.20 2.67 -11.40
CA ASN A 17 13.26 3.29 -12.19
C ASN A 17 14.41 2.33 -12.55
N VAL A 18 14.03 1.11 -12.95
CA VAL A 18 15.00 0.04 -13.25
C VAL A 18 15.78 0.39 -14.52
N VAL A 19 17.10 0.36 -14.44
CA VAL A 19 18.03 0.63 -15.54
C VAL A 19 19.10 -0.44 -15.62
N LYS A 20 19.65 -0.66 -16.82
CA LYS A 20 20.82 -1.54 -17.00
C LYS A 20 22.09 -0.83 -16.51
N LEU A 21 22.89 -1.51 -15.69
CA LEU A 21 24.18 -1.05 -15.18
C LEU A 21 25.24 -2.13 -15.46
N GLY A 22 25.93 -2.01 -16.59
CA GLY A 22 26.90 -3.02 -17.02
C GLY A 22 26.27 -4.40 -17.19
N GLY A 23 26.74 -5.39 -16.43
CA GLY A 23 26.22 -6.76 -16.39
C GLY A 23 25.05 -6.98 -15.42
N SER A 24 24.60 -5.94 -14.72
CA SER A 24 23.55 -6.00 -13.70
C SER A 24 22.42 -5.00 -14.01
N LEU A 25 21.37 -5.02 -13.19
CA LEU A 25 20.37 -3.96 -13.15
C LEU A 25 20.61 -3.06 -11.94
N ALA A 26 20.22 -1.80 -12.03
CA ALA A 26 20.11 -0.89 -10.91
C ALA A 26 18.67 -0.37 -10.80
N ALA A 27 18.21 -0.10 -9.59
CA ALA A 27 16.84 0.35 -9.33
C ALA A 27 16.77 1.21 -8.08
N ILE A 28 15.63 1.87 -7.89
CA ILE A 28 15.22 2.45 -6.62
C ILE A 28 14.34 1.45 -5.89
N ARG A 29 14.85 0.87 -4.80
CA ARG A 29 14.07 0.01 -3.88
C ARG A 29 13.43 0.87 -2.80
N SER A 30 12.17 0.60 -2.47
CA SER A 30 11.52 1.18 -1.29
C SER A 30 10.40 0.28 -0.76
N GLY A 31 9.93 0.58 0.43
CA GLY A 31 8.76 -0.04 1.04
C GLY A 31 7.95 0.99 1.82
N LEU A 32 6.80 0.59 2.33
CA LEU A 32 5.94 1.47 3.13
C LEU A 32 6.68 2.07 4.33
N THR A 33 7.57 1.28 4.92
CA THR A 33 8.39 1.65 6.09
C THR A 33 9.87 1.84 5.76
N GLU A 34 10.26 1.71 4.49
CA GLU A 34 11.66 1.76 4.04
C GLU A 34 11.82 2.84 2.98
N CYS A 35 12.63 3.86 3.31
CA CYS A 35 12.92 4.95 2.39
C CYS A 35 13.58 4.48 1.09
N PRO A 36 13.43 5.23 -0.01
CA PRO A 36 14.06 4.90 -1.27
C PRO A 36 15.59 4.75 -1.15
N ARG A 37 16.11 3.62 -1.62
CA ARG A 37 17.53 3.28 -1.73
C ARG A 37 17.88 2.98 -3.17
N ALA A 38 19.02 3.46 -3.65
CA ALA A 38 19.56 2.98 -4.91
C ALA A 38 20.21 1.61 -4.67
N VAL A 39 19.84 0.61 -5.47
CA VAL A 39 20.35 -0.76 -5.33
C VAL A 39 20.78 -1.33 -6.68
N THR A 40 21.62 -2.37 -6.66
CA THR A 40 21.79 -3.28 -7.81
C THR A 40 20.99 -4.56 -7.61
N ILE A 41 20.48 -5.14 -8.71
CA ILE A 41 19.70 -6.38 -8.76
C ILE A 41 20.47 -7.40 -9.63
N GLY A 42 20.52 -8.66 -9.19
CA GLY A 42 21.11 -9.79 -9.95
C GLY A 42 22.47 -10.30 -9.47
N GLY A 43 22.78 -10.17 -8.17
CA GLY A 43 23.95 -10.79 -7.53
C GLY A 43 23.62 -12.07 -6.76
N VAL A 44 24.65 -12.80 -6.28
CA VAL A 44 24.49 -13.99 -5.40
C VAL A 44 23.86 -13.61 -4.04
N VAL A 45 23.92 -12.34 -3.68
CA VAL A 45 23.46 -11.78 -2.40
C VAL A 45 22.40 -10.71 -2.66
N GLY A 46 21.22 -11.11 -3.14
CA GLY A 46 20.04 -10.24 -3.26
C GLY A 46 20.31 -8.84 -3.82
N ASP A 47 19.58 -7.85 -3.29
CA ASP A 47 19.79 -6.44 -3.62
C ASP A 47 20.98 -5.87 -2.83
N VAL A 48 21.94 -5.27 -3.54
CA VAL A 48 23.07 -4.55 -2.90
C VAL A 48 22.80 -3.05 -2.93
N GLU A 49 22.77 -2.41 -1.77
CA GLU A 49 22.64 -0.95 -1.67
C GLU A 49 23.86 -0.23 -2.26
N LEU A 50 23.60 0.68 -3.20
CA LEU A 50 24.57 1.57 -3.81
C LEU A 50 24.68 2.89 -3.06
N SER A 51 23.53 3.46 -2.66
CA SER A 51 23.48 4.71 -1.93
C SER A 51 22.13 4.94 -1.24
N ASP A 52 22.19 5.72 -0.17
CA ASP A 52 21.04 6.34 0.49
C ASP A 52 20.93 7.81 0.04
N PRO A 53 20.11 8.11 -0.99
CA PRO A 53 19.95 9.48 -1.46
C PRO A 53 19.15 10.37 -0.51
N SER A 54 18.36 9.82 0.42
CA SER A 54 17.55 10.61 1.35
C SER A 54 18.28 10.92 2.65
N GLY A 55 19.20 10.05 3.08
CA GLY A 55 19.79 10.06 4.42
C GLY A 55 18.76 9.84 5.55
N PHE A 56 17.49 9.57 5.19
CA PHE A 56 16.37 9.56 6.12
C PHE A 56 16.06 8.13 6.55
N SER A 57 16.06 7.91 7.86
CA SER A 57 15.63 6.68 8.50
C SER A 57 14.50 6.98 9.48
N PRO A 58 13.26 6.53 9.21
CA PRO A 58 12.13 6.81 10.08
C PRO A 58 12.18 5.95 11.35
N LYS A 59 12.33 6.58 12.52
CA LYS A 59 12.17 5.89 13.82
C LYS A 59 10.77 5.28 13.99
N ALA A 60 9.75 5.94 13.44
CA ALA A 60 8.35 5.52 13.50
C ALA A 60 8.07 4.14 12.87
N ALA A 61 9.03 3.55 12.14
CA ALA A 61 8.88 2.21 11.58
C ALA A 61 9.14 1.08 12.61
N GLU A 62 9.81 1.37 13.74
CA GLU A 62 10.16 0.37 14.73
C GLU A 62 8.90 -0.19 15.42
N GLY A 63 8.74 -1.51 15.39
CA GLY A 63 7.59 -2.19 16.02
C GLY A 63 6.25 -2.04 15.27
N VAL A 64 6.21 -1.35 14.12
CA VAL A 64 5.03 -1.31 13.26
C VAL A 64 4.74 -2.71 12.71
N ARG A 65 3.48 -3.15 12.84
CA ARG A 65 2.99 -4.37 12.21
C ARG A 65 2.20 -4.00 10.97
N ILE A 66 2.40 -4.75 9.89
CA ILE A 66 1.64 -4.60 8.65
C ILE A 66 0.94 -5.93 8.39
N GLU A 67 -0.37 -5.88 8.30
CA GLU A 67 -1.23 -7.03 8.03
C GLU A 67 -1.95 -6.80 6.71
N GLU A 68 -2.09 -7.85 5.90
CA GLU A 68 -2.92 -7.82 4.70
C GLU A 68 -4.31 -8.37 5.03
N LEU A 69 -5.35 -7.57 4.75
CA LEU A 69 -6.75 -7.93 4.90
C LEU A 69 -7.39 -8.07 3.53
N PHE A 70 -8.18 -9.12 3.36
CA PHE A 70 -8.90 -9.42 2.13
C PHE A 70 -10.38 -9.46 2.48
N VAL A 71 -11.12 -8.42 2.06
CA VAL A 71 -12.54 -8.25 2.41
C VAL A 71 -13.39 -8.56 1.19
N GLU A 72 -14.29 -9.53 1.28
CA GLU A 72 -15.20 -9.86 0.19
C GLU A 72 -16.28 -8.78 -0.01
N THR A 73 -16.56 -8.49 -1.27
CA THR A 73 -17.59 -7.55 -1.72
C THR A 73 -18.91 -8.27 -2.01
N ALA A 74 -20.01 -7.53 -2.16
CA ALA A 74 -21.33 -8.12 -2.44
C ALA A 74 -21.36 -8.97 -3.72
N ASP A 75 -20.57 -8.58 -4.72
CA ASP A 75 -20.47 -9.22 -6.02
C ASP A 75 -19.31 -10.23 -6.11
N GLY A 76 -18.77 -10.66 -4.97
CA GLY A 76 -17.78 -11.75 -4.90
C GLY A 76 -16.35 -11.35 -5.29
N LYS A 77 -16.07 -10.06 -5.47
CA LYS A 77 -14.68 -9.55 -5.58
C LYS A 77 -14.06 -9.37 -4.19
N THR A 78 -12.76 -9.13 -4.15
CA THR A 78 -12.03 -8.91 -2.90
C THR A 78 -11.38 -7.54 -2.89
N VAL A 79 -11.59 -6.78 -1.82
CA VAL A 79 -10.85 -5.55 -1.51
C VAL A 79 -9.61 -5.95 -0.72
N HIS A 80 -8.45 -5.74 -1.31
CA HIS A 80 -7.17 -5.86 -0.60
C HIS A 80 -6.89 -4.58 0.19
N THR A 81 -6.71 -4.71 1.49
CA THR A 81 -6.45 -3.62 2.42
C THR A 81 -5.22 -3.92 3.22
N ARG A 82 -4.24 -3.02 3.18
CA ARG A 82 -3.11 -3.09 4.09
C ARG A 82 -3.46 -2.38 5.40
N LEU A 83 -3.49 -3.11 6.50
CA LEU A 83 -3.68 -2.54 7.84
C LEU A 83 -2.32 -2.37 8.53
N CYS A 84 -1.96 -1.13 8.78
CA CYS A 84 -0.76 -0.79 9.55
C CYS A 84 -1.14 -0.51 11.00
N LEU A 85 -0.48 -1.18 11.92
CA LEU A 85 -0.70 -1.09 13.35
C LEU A 85 0.54 -0.50 14.03
N PRO A 86 0.39 0.53 14.88
CA PRO A 86 1.49 1.01 15.69
C PRO A 86 1.84 -0.03 16.78
N PRO A 87 2.99 0.11 17.47
CA PRO A 87 3.35 -0.76 18.58
C PRO A 87 2.26 -0.81 19.66
N GLY A 88 2.05 -1.99 20.25
CA GLY A 88 1.05 -2.24 21.29
C GLY A 88 -0.22 -2.94 20.81
N ASP A 89 -0.99 -3.46 21.76
CA ASP A 89 -2.11 -4.37 21.49
C ASP A 89 -3.44 -3.67 21.13
N GLY A 90 -3.51 -2.34 21.28
CA GLY A 90 -4.72 -1.54 21.01
C GLY A 90 -5.73 -1.52 22.17
N PRO A 91 -7.00 -1.11 21.93
CA PRO A 91 -7.54 -0.69 20.63
C PRO A 91 -6.98 0.66 20.19
N HIS A 92 -6.58 0.75 18.93
CA HIS A 92 -6.01 1.97 18.35
C HIS A 92 -7.08 2.79 17.65
N PRO A 93 -7.17 4.13 17.85
CA PRO A 93 -7.97 4.96 16.94
C PRO A 93 -7.47 4.70 15.51
N THR A 94 -8.39 4.47 14.58
CA THR A 94 -8.05 3.95 13.26
C THR A 94 -8.44 4.95 12.19
N VAL A 95 -7.58 5.11 11.18
CA VAL A 95 -7.86 5.92 10.01
C VAL A 95 -8.07 5.01 8.81
N LEU A 96 -9.27 5.05 8.22
CA LEU A 96 -9.53 4.52 6.88
C LEU A 96 -9.00 5.56 5.88
N TRP A 97 -7.78 5.36 5.41
CA TRP A 97 -7.12 6.30 4.51
C TRP A 97 -7.38 5.89 3.06
N ILE A 98 -8.21 6.67 2.36
CA ILE A 98 -8.66 6.42 1.00
C ILE A 98 -7.72 7.15 0.02
N HIS A 99 -7.20 6.43 -0.98
CA HIS A 99 -6.28 7.03 -1.96
C HIS A 99 -7.01 7.96 -2.96
N GLY A 100 -6.27 8.94 -3.48
CA GLY A 100 -6.75 9.85 -4.52
C GLY A 100 -6.53 9.32 -5.94
N GLY A 101 -7.27 9.90 -6.91
CA GLY A 101 -7.40 9.39 -8.27
C GLY A 101 -8.11 8.03 -8.21
N PRO A 102 -9.34 7.88 -8.74
CA PRO A 102 -10.03 6.60 -8.56
C PRO A 102 -9.18 5.45 -9.13
N ILE A 103 -8.35 5.74 -10.13
CA ILE A 103 -7.36 4.85 -10.74
C ILE A 103 -5.96 5.03 -10.11
N SER A 104 -5.77 4.53 -8.90
CA SER A 104 -4.48 4.47 -8.18
C SER A 104 -4.48 3.27 -7.21
N HIS A 105 -3.45 3.04 -6.41
CA HIS A 105 -3.48 2.04 -5.34
C HIS A 105 -2.45 2.36 -4.25
N PHE A 106 -2.63 1.83 -3.05
CA PHE A 106 -1.61 1.71 -2.03
C PHE A 106 -0.78 0.43 -2.23
N GLY A 107 0.50 0.60 -2.57
CA GLY A 107 1.50 -0.48 -2.66
C GLY A 107 2.42 -0.56 -1.44
N ASP A 108 3.29 -1.58 -1.38
CA ASP A 108 4.43 -1.59 -0.44
C ASP A 108 5.54 -0.69 -0.99
N VAL A 109 5.31 0.62 -0.97
CA VAL A 109 6.18 1.63 -1.57
C VAL A 109 6.24 2.86 -0.69
N TRP A 110 7.42 3.50 -0.64
CA TRP A 110 7.55 4.75 0.09
C TRP A 110 6.82 5.88 -0.62
N HIS A 111 5.98 6.59 0.12
CA HIS A 111 5.38 7.83 -0.35
C HIS A 111 5.76 8.97 0.60
N TRP A 112 6.16 10.13 0.08
CA TRP A 112 6.57 11.27 0.92
C TRP A 112 5.39 12.02 1.55
N ARG A 113 4.31 12.20 0.78
CA ARG A 113 3.10 12.91 1.23
C ARG A 113 2.07 12.00 1.93
N TRP A 114 1.83 10.81 1.38
CA TRP A 114 0.79 9.88 1.79
C TRP A 114 1.40 8.66 2.50
N ASN A 115 2.14 8.93 3.58
CA ASN A 115 2.84 7.90 4.36
C ASN A 115 2.08 7.59 5.66
N PRO A 116 1.72 6.33 5.96
CA PRO A 116 1.04 5.98 7.20
C PRO A 116 1.90 6.19 8.45
N LEU A 117 3.23 6.22 8.35
CA LEU A 117 4.13 6.32 9.50
C LEU A 117 3.87 7.55 10.38
N VAL A 118 3.42 8.67 9.81
CA VAL A 118 3.11 9.87 10.59
C VAL A 118 1.93 9.64 11.55
N LEU A 119 0.92 8.89 11.09
CA LEU A 119 -0.24 8.54 11.92
C LEU A 119 0.09 7.41 12.90
N LEU A 120 0.91 6.44 12.46
CA LEU A 120 1.38 5.35 13.33
C LEU A 120 2.22 5.90 14.50
N ASP A 121 3.10 6.86 14.26
CA ASP A 121 3.89 7.53 15.31
C ASP A 121 2.99 8.29 16.31
N ALA A 122 1.84 8.78 15.83
CA ALA A 122 0.82 9.41 16.67
C ALA A 122 -0.12 8.41 17.37
N GLY A 123 0.12 7.09 17.23
CA GLY A 123 -0.67 6.03 17.87
C GLY A 123 -1.97 5.65 17.14
N PHE A 124 -2.13 6.06 15.88
CA PHE A 124 -3.27 5.65 15.07
C PHE A 124 -2.93 4.40 14.25
N ALA A 125 -3.84 3.43 14.21
CA ALA A 125 -3.82 2.43 13.17
C ALA A 125 -4.28 3.04 11.83
N VAL A 126 -3.79 2.52 10.72
CA VAL A 126 -4.08 3.04 9.39
C VAL A 126 -4.46 1.90 8.44
N ALA A 127 -5.69 1.91 7.95
CA ALA A 127 -6.15 1.01 6.91
C ALA A 127 -5.99 1.68 5.54
N LEU A 128 -5.33 0.99 4.61
CA LEU A 128 -5.02 1.43 3.25
C LEU A 128 -5.78 0.54 2.23
N PRO A 129 -7.11 0.72 2.08
CA PRO A 129 -7.90 -0.09 1.17
C PRO A 129 -7.61 0.21 -0.30
N ASN A 130 -7.65 -0.84 -1.12
CA ASN A 130 -7.65 -0.75 -2.57
C ASN A 130 -9.01 -1.20 -3.12
N ALA A 131 -10.04 -0.38 -2.90
CA ALA A 131 -11.41 -0.60 -3.36
C ALA A 131 -11.50 -0.64 -4.90
N ARG A 132 -12.62 -1.10 -5.47
CA ARG A 132 -12.79 -1.09 -6.94
C ARG A 132 -12.55 0.30 -7.52
N GLY A 133 -11.90 0.34 -8.68
CA GLY A 133 -11.21 1.52 -9.19
C GLY A 133 -9.70 1.42 -9.04
N SER A 134 -9.19 0.72 -8.01
CA SER A 134 -7.76 0.64 -7.79
C SER A 134 -7.01 -0.09 -8.90
N THR A 135 -5.78 0.34 -9.16
CA THR A 135 -4.84 -0.32 -10.07
C THR A 135 -4.15 -1.51 -9.40
N GLY A 136 -3.58 -2.42 -10.20
CA GLY A 136 -2.88 -3.62 -9.69
C GLY A 136 -3.76 -4.87 -9.57
N TYR A 137 -5.07 -4.76 -9.78
CA TYR A 137 -6.05 -5.86 -9.62
C TYR A 137 -6.74 -6.24 -10.94
N GLY A 138 -6.12 -5.89 -12.07
CA GLY A 138 -6.68 -6.08 -13.42
C GLY A 138 -7.48 -4.89 -13.94
N TYR A 139 -7.65 -4.85 -15.26
CA TYR A 139 -8.31 -3.74 -15.94
C TYR A 139 -9.77 -3.61 -15.50
N ASP A 140 -10.52 -4.71 -15.44
CA ASP A 140 -11.95 -4.70 -15.12
C ASP A 140 -12.21 -4.15 -13.72
N TYR A 141 -11.38 -4.52 -12.74
CA TYR A 141 -11.47 -4.00 -11.37
C TYR A 141 -11.25 -2.48 -11.32
N ALA A 142 -10.28 -1.97 -12.08
CA ALA A 142 -10.01 -0.53 -12.16
C ALA A 142 -11.09 0.21 -12.96
N ALA A 143 -11.64 -0.39 -14.01
CA ALA A 143 -12.62 0.25 -14.89
C ALA A 143 -13.99 0.45 -14.21
N GLU A 144 -14.27 -0.33 -13.18
CA GLU A 144 -15.56 -0.40 -12.50
C GLU A 144 -15.99 0.84 -11.72
N VAL A 145 -15.07 1.80 -11.54
CA VAL A 145 -15.37 3.11 -10.95
C VAL A 145 -15.88 4.13 -11.97
N TRP A 146 -15.68 3.89 -13.28
CA TRP A 146 -16.13 4.80 -14.32
C TRP A 146 -17.67 4.85 -14.38
N ALA A 147 -18.22 6.05 -14.45
CA ALA A 147 -19.65 6.33 -14.38
C ALA A 147 -20.36 5.87 -13.08
N ASP A 148 -19.62 5.39 -12.07
CA ASP A 148 -20.14 4.97 -10.76
C ASP A 148 -19.24 5.46 -9.61
N TRP A 149 -18.90 6.75 -9.65
CA TRP A 149 -17.82 7.32 -8.85
C TRP A 149 -18.07 7.28 -7.34
N GLY A 150 -19.32 7.22 -6.89
CA GLY A 150 -19.68 7.14 -5.47
C GLY A 150 -20.55 5.93 -5.12
N GLY A 151 -20.74 4.99 -6.07
CA GLY A 151 -21.59 3.81 -5.84
C GLY A 151 -20.77 2.67 -5.26
N ARG A 152 -20.49 1.64 -6.05
CA ARG A 152 -19.94 0.40 -5.50
C ARG A 152 -18.53 0.55 -4.88
N CYS A 153 -17.77 1.56 -5.26
CA CYS A 153 -16.51 1.91 -4.56
C CYS A 153 -16.76 2.33 -3.10
N TYR A 154 -17.85 3.05 -2.83
CA TYR A 154 -18.24 3.39 -1.46
C TYR A 154 -18.66 2.14 -0.68
N ASP A 155 -19.44 1.25 -1.30
CA ASP A 155 -19.85 -0.01 -0.67
C ASP A 155 -18.66 -0.91 -0.29
N ASP A 156 -17.60 -0.89 -1.10
CA ASP A 156 -16.34 -1.57 -0.80
C ASP A 156 -15.65 -1.00 0.44
N LEU A 157 -15.60 0.33 0.54
CA LEU A 157 -15.01 1.04 1.68
C LEU A 157 -15.80 0.79 2.96
N MET A 158 -17.13 0.76 2.87
CA MET A 158 -18.00 0.43 4.01
C MET A 158 -17.79 -0.99 4.48
N ARG A 159 -17.62 -1.96 3.58
CA ARG A 159 -17.28 -3.34 3.98
C ARG A 159 -15.93 -3.46 4.66
N VAL A 160 -14.93 -2.70 4.19
CA VAL A 160 -13.64 -2.63 4.90
C VAL A 160 -13.83 -2.03 6.29
N THR A 161 -14.68 -1.00 6.42
CA THR A 161 -15.02 -0.39 7.71
C THR A 161 -15.65 -1.42 8.65
N ASP A 162 -16.67 -2.16 8.19
CA ASP A 162 -17.32 -3.22 8.98
C ASP A 162 -16.31 -4.28 9.44
N ALA A 163 -15.39 -4.69 8.56
CA ALA A 163 -14.35 -5.65 8.88
C ALA A 163 -13.35 -5.11 9.92
N LEU A 164 -13.06 -3.81 9.90
CA LEU A 164 -12.21 -3.16 10.90
C LEU A 164 -12.94 -3.03 12.25
N GLU A 165 -14.22 -2.64 12.27
CA GLU A 165 -15.02 -2.52 13.50
C GLU A 165 -15.16 -3.84 14.26
N ALA A 166 -15.09 -4.97 13.56
CA ALA A 166 -15.14 -6.31 14.16
C ALA A 166 -13.83 -6.71 14.89
N ARG A 167 -12.73 -5.96 14.73
CA ARG A 167 -11.43 -6.29 15.34
C ARG A 167 -11.32 -5.73 16.76
N ALA A 168 -10.69 -6.52 17.65
CA ALA A 168 -10.48 -6.12 19.04
C ALA A 168 -9.37 -5.06 19.23
N ASP A 169 -8.42 -4.97 18.30
CA ASP A 169 -7.32 -4.01 18.31
C ASP A 169 -7.65 -2.70 17.57
N VAL A 170 -8.88 -2.55 17.07
CA VAL A 170 -9.40 -1.35 16.40
C VAL A 170 -10.32 -0.57 17.34
N GLY A 171 -10.07 0.74 17.45
CA GLY A 171 -10.90 1.71 18.16
C GLY A 171 -11.81 2.50 17.22
N LYS A 172 -12.12 3.75 17.57
CA LYS A 172 -12.94 4.63 16.71
C LYS A 172 -12.28 4.83 15.35
N ILE A 173 -13.09 4.76 14.29
CA ILE A 173 -12.63 4.89 12.90
C ILE A 173 -12.94 6.30 12.38
N ALA A 174 -11.97 6.92 11.72
CA ALA A 174 -12.14 8.15 10.94
C ALA A 174 -11.76 7.91 9.48
N ALA A 175 -12.46 8.54 8.53
CA ALA A 175 -12.09 8.53 7.12
C ALA A 175 -11.13 9.69 6.81
N MET A 176 -10.14 9.45 5.96
CA MET A 176 -9.20 10.48 5.49
C MET A 176 -8.83 10.23 4.03
N GLY A 177 -8.65 11.30 3.25
CA GLY A 177 -8.24 11.17 1.86
C GLY A 177 -7.97 12.51 1.19
N GLY A 178 -7.28 12.48 0.04
CA GLY A 178 -7.07 13.65 -0.81
C GLY A 178 -7.60 13.42 -2.21
N SER A 179 -8.02 14.48 -2.91
CA SER A 179 -8.63 14.37 -4.25
C SER A 179 -9.85 13.43 -4.21
N PHE A 180 -9.93 12.42 -5.08
CA PHE A 180 -11.00 11.40 -5.04
C PHE A 180 -11.14 10.72 -3.68
N GLY A 181 -10.04 10.50 -2.95
CA GLY A 181 -10.11 9.98 -1.60
C GLY A 181 -10.86 10.91 -0.65
N GLY A 182 -10.71 12.23 -0.81
CA GLY A 182 -11.48 13.22 -0.05
C GLY A 182 -12.91 13.43 -0.56
N TYR A 183 -13.23 13.00 -1.79
CA TYR A 183 -14.62 12.90 -2.25
C TYR A 183 -15.36 11.76 -1.55
N MET A 184 -14.62 10.75 -1.07
CA MET A 184 -15.14 9.57 -0.37
C MET A 184 -15.13 9.67 1.16
N THR A 185 -14.71 10.82 1.73
CA THR A 185 -14.68 11.07 3.19
C THR A 185 -15.85 11.91 3.62
#